data_AF-A0A358M5K3-F1
#
_entry.id   AF-A0A358M5K3-F1
#
_cell.length_a   1.000
_cell.length_b   1.000
_cell.length_c   1.000
_cell.angle_alpha   90.00
_cell.angle_beta   90.00
_cell.angle_gamma   90.00
#
_symmetry.space_group_name_H-M   'P 1'
#
loop_
_entity.id
_entity.type
_entity.pdbx_description
1 polymer ?
#
loop_
_entity_poly.entity_id
_entity_poly.type
_entity_poly.pdbx_seq_one_letter_code
_entity_poly.pdbx_strand_id
1 'polypeptide(L)' 'MAVKTKRTVKGKRRERKFVEFGQAHIRSSFNNTIVTITDKSGNAISWASAGGLGFRGSKKST' A
#
# COMPACT_ATOMS: atom_id res chain seq x y z
N MET A 1 17.83 17.11 29.77
CA MET A 1 16.81 17.12 28.70
C MET A 1 16.48 15.67 28.34
N ALA A 2 15.25 15.20 28.59
CA ALA A 2 14.89 13.80 28.38
C ALA A 2 14.56 13.53 26.90
N VAL A 3 15.32 12.63 26.27
CA VAL A 3 15.10 12.17 24.90
C VAL A 3 13.88 11.24 24.89
N LYS A 4 12.77 11.68 24.29
CA LYS A 4 11.57 10.86 24.10
C LYS A 4 11.81 9.85 22.97
N THR A 5 12.08 8.60 23.31
CA THR A 5 12.13 7.48 22.36
C THR A 5 10.73 7.20 21.81
N LYS A 6 10.50 7.49 20.52
CA LYS A 6 9.28 7.11 19.80
C LYS A 6 9.18 5.58 19.76
N ARG A 7 8.24 5.00 20.52
CA ARG A 7 7.85 3.58 20.37
C ARG A 7 7.29 3.38 18.96
N THR A 8 8.10 2.79 18.09
CA THR A 8 7.62 2.20 16.83
C THR A 8 6.73 1.03 17.19
N VAL A 9 5.42 1.23 17.06
CA VAL A 9 4.43 0.15 17.17
C VAL A 9 4.78 -0.85 16.07
N LYS A 10 5.41 -1.97 16.44
CA LYS A 10 5.55 -3.14 15.55
C LYS A 10 4.13 -3.62 15.27
N GLY A 11 3.56 -3.14 14.15
CA GLY A 11 2.23 -3.54 13.71
C GLY A 11 2.17 -5.07 13.67
N LYS A 12 1.07 -5.63 14.20
CA LYS A 12 0.77 -7.07 14.12
C LYS A 12 1.13 -7.54 12.71
N ARG A 13 2.05 -8.52 12.64
CA ARG A 13 2.48 -9.15 11.38
C ARG A 13 1.20 -9.64 10.71
N ARG A 14 0.77 -8.96 9.63
CA ARG A 14 -0.42 -9.39 8.87
C ARG A 14 -0.18 -10.84 8.49
N GLU A 15 -1.01 -11.73 9.01
CA GLU A 15 -1.00 -13.12 8.60
C GLU A 15 -1.15 -13.15 7.09
N ARG A 16 -0.19 -13.80 6.43
CA ARG A 16 -0.22 -13.97 4.98
C ARG A 16 -1.32 -14.98 4.68
N LYS A 17 -2.53 -14.50 4.48
CA LYS A 17 -3.61 -15.31 3.89
C LYS A 17 -3.15 -15.70 2.49
N PHE A 18 -3.10 -16.99 2.23
CA PHE A 18 -2.79 -17.51 0.90
C PHE A 18 -4.05 -17.42 0.07
N VAL A 19 -3.99 -16.64 -1.02
CA VAL A 19 -5.15 -16.39 -1.89
C VAL A 19 -4.73 -16.85 -3.27
N GLU A 20 -5.34 -17.93 -3.75
CA GLU A 20 -4.96 -18.58 -5.00
C GLU A 20 -5.38 -17.78 -6.23
N PHE A 21 -6.51 -17.07 -6.13
CA PHE A 21 -7.05 -16.24 -7.20
C PHE A 21 -7.64 -14.95 -6.63
N GLY A 22 -7.27 -13.81 -7.22
CA GLY A 22 -7.71 -12.48 -6.80
C GLY A 22 -7.96 -11.56 -8.00
N GLN A 23 -8.26 -10.30 -7.70
CA GLN A 23 -8.49 -9.25 -8.69
C GLN A 23 -7.53 -8.08 -8.44
N ALA A 24 -7.02 -7.49 -9.52
CA ALA A 24 -6.18 -6.31 -9.47
C ALA A 24 -7.02 -5.07 -9.80
N HIS A 25 -7.09 -4.13 -8.86
CA HIS A 25 -7.76 -2.85 -9.02
C HIS A 25 -6.71 -1.77 -9.21
N ILE A 26 -6.70 -1.16 -10.40
CA ILE A 26 -5.75 -0.10 -10.77
C ILE A 26 -6.52 1.21 -10.88
N ARG A 27 -6.22 2.15 -9.99
CA ARG A 27 -6.69 3.53 -10.08
C ARG A 27 -5.55 4.40 -10.60
N SER A 28 -5.55 4.63 -11.90
CA SER A 28 -4.67 5.60 -12.55
C SER A 28 -5.36 6.96 -12.60
N SER A 29 -4.72 7.97 -12.02
CA SER A 29 -5.15 9.37 -12.07
C SER A 29 -3.97 10.23 -12.47
N PHE A 30 -4.23 11.45 -12.93
CA PHE A 30 -3.18 12.38 -13.35
C PHE A 30 -2.11 12.67 -12.30
N ASN A 31 -2.35 12.40 -11.02
CA ASN A 31 -1.42 12.74 -9.93
C ASN A 31 -0.90 11.51 -9.15
N ASN A 32 -1.41 10.32 -9.44
CA ASN A 32 -1.04 9.10 -8.75
C ASN A 32 -1.61 7.86 -9.45
N THR A 33 -0.83 6.79 -9.44
CA THR A 33 -1.29 5.44 -9.75
C THR A 33 -1.30 4.60 -8.47
N ILE A 34 -2.45 4.03 -8.14
CA ILE A 34 -2.64 3.15 -6.99
C ILE A 34 -3.04 1.77 -7.52
N VAL A 35 -2.30 0.74 -7.09
CA VAL A 35 -2.58 -0.66 -7.41
C VAL A 35 -2.97 -1.36 -6.12
N THR A 36 -4.17 -1.92 -6.10
CA THR A 36 -4.71 -2.68 -4.97
C THR A 36 -4.99 -4.10 -5.43
N ILE A 37 -4.44 -5.08 -4.73
CA ILE A 37 -4.73 -6.49 -4.95
C ILE A 37 -5.77 -6.93 -3.92
N THR A 38 -6.86 -7.49 -4.42
CA THR A 38 -7.99 -7.94 -3.62
C THR A 38 -8.30 -9.41 -3.85
N ASP A 39 -8.98 -10.02 -2.89
CA ASP A 39 -9.60 -11.34 -3.04
C ASP A 39 -10.84 -11.23 -3.95
N LYS A 40 -11.38 -12.39 -4.38
CA LYS A 40 -12.68 -12.44 -5.08
C LYS A 40 -13.84 -11.83 -4.27
N SER A 41 -13.73 -11.84 -2.95
CA SER A 41 -14.69 -11.22 -2.04
C SER A 41 -14.48 -9.70 -1.85
N GLY A 42 -13.49 -9.10 -2.53
CA GLY A 42 -13.20 -7.66 -2.44
C GLY A 42 -12.33 -7.25 -1.25
N ASN A 43 -11.82 -8.19 -0.46
CA ASN A 43 -10.92 -7.88 0.66
C ASN A 43 -9.54 -7.47 0.15
N ALA A 44 -9.04 -6.30 0.55
CA ALA A 44 -7.73 -5.81 0.13
C ALA A 44 -6.59 -6.50 0.90
N ILE A 45 -5.80 -7.30 0.17
CA ILE A 45 -4.63 -7.99 0.72
C ILE A 45 -3.48 -6.98 0.89
N SER A 46 -3.19 -6.28 -0.21
CA SER A 46 -2.04 -5.40 -0.37
C SER A 46 -2.38 -4.27 -1.32
N TRP A 47 -1.77 -3.12 -1.09
CA TRP A 47 -1.83 -1.99 -2.00
C TRP A 47 -0.49 -1.29 -2.04
N ALA A 48 -0.18 -0.72 -3.19
CA ALA A 48 0.97 0.12 -3.40
C ALA A 48 0.55 1.33 -4.23
N SER A 49 1.28 2.42 -4.10
CA SER A 49 1.07 3.60 -4.94
C SER A 49 2.39 4.22 -5.32
N ALA A 50 2.41 4.97 -6.43
CA ALA A 50 3.60 5.69 -6.87
C ALA A 50 4.12 6.62 -5.75
N GLY A 51 3.22 7.30 -5.03
CA GLY A 51 3.59 8.12 -3.87
C GLY A 51 4.18 7.32 -2.70
N GLY A 52 3.66 6.13 -2.41
CA GLY A 52 4.16 5.25 -1.35
C GLY A 52 5.54 4.66 -1.64
N LEU A 53 5.91 4.54 -2.93
CA LEU A 53 7.24 4.14 -3.40
C LEU A 53 8.27 5.29 -3.37
N GLY A 54 7.85 6.50 -3.01
CA GLY A 54 8.74 7.66 -2.91
C GLY A 54 8.80 8.52 -4.16
N PHE A 55 7.98 8.25 -5.19
CA PHE A 55 7.89 9.14 -6.35
C PHE A 55 7.17 10.45 -5.96
N ARG A 56 7.76 11.59 -6.37
CA ARG A 56 7.30 12.95 -6.07
C ARG A 56 7.16 13.77 -7.34
N GLY A 57 6.30 14.79 -7.32
CA GLY A 57 6.07 15.67 -8.46
C GLY A 57 5.56 14.93 -9.70
N SER A 58 6.02 15.34 -10.87
CA SER A 58 5.67 14.74 -12.17
C SER A 58 6.08 13.26 -12.33
N LYS A 59 6.99 12.76 -11.50
CA LYS A 59 7.35 11.33 -11.47
C LYS A 59 6.30 10.45 -10.81
N LYS A 60 5.30 11.04 -10.13
CA LYS A 60 4.21 10.31 -9.47
C LYS A 60 3.02 10.05 -10.41
N SER A 61 2.92 10.87 -11.45
CA SER A 61 1.88 10.80 -12.48
C SER A 61 2.26 9.91 -13.67
N THR A 62 3.55 9.59 -13.79
CA THR A 62 4.10 8.60 -14.72
C THR A 62 4.04 7.22 -14.11
#